data_AF-A0A2G8T033-F1
#
_entry.id   AF-A0A2G8T033-F1
#
_cell.length_a   1.000
_cell.length_b   1.000
_cell.length_c   1.000
_cell.angle_alpha   90.00
_cell.angle_beta   90.00
_cell.angle_gamma   90.00
#
_symmetry.space_group_name_H-M   'P 1'
#
loop_
_entity.id
_entity.type
_entity.pdbx_description
1 polymer ?
#
loop_
_entity_poly.entity_id
_entity_poly.type
_entity_poly.pdbx_seq_one_letter_code
_entity_poly.pdbx_strand_id
1 'polypeptide(L)'
;MSGAGAARRRFARAGVGVSGVILTLASQPGMASPMMCKSASGSMSTGLDSRPSNVTLRCEGLAPGFWKKSERTWPPPAAREQLFSSVFPRGGTGLYQSGTMLQMLTNDDPGMDPYSLGMHLVATYLNVLSGKISFLTVDGLKKMWHDFVTYGHYIPRAGTSWNAEALRTYLENTHD
;
A
#
# COMPACT_ATOMS: atom_id res chain seq x y z
N MET A 1 -11.14 64.60 41.14
CA MET A 1 -11.20 64.29 39.70
C MET A 1 -11.51 62.80 39.55
N SER A 2 -12.64 62.49 38.91
CA SER A 2 -13.13 61.15 38.50
C SER A 2 -12.16 60.53 37.47
N GLY A 3 -12.07 59.22 37.18
CA GLY A 3 -12.81 58.01 37.58
C GLY A 3 -11.96 56.77 37.20
N ALA A 4 -12.18 55.63 37.85
CA ALA A 4 -12.90 54.46 37.33
C ALA A 4 -12.26 53.71 36.13
N GLY A 5 -12.20 52.38 36.21
CA GLY A 5 -12.29 51.55 34.99
C GLY A 5 -11.55 50.22 34.98
N ALA A 6 -12.31 49.16 34.80
CA ALA A 6 -11.88 47.77 34.67
C ALA A 6 -11.33 47.40 33.27
N ALA A 7 -10.51 46.34 33.27
CA ALA A 7 -10.49 45.23 32.31
C ALA A 7 -10.06 45.41 30.82
N ARG A 8 -9.47 44.30 30.34
CA ARG A 8 -9.25 43.83 28.96
C ARG A 8 -8.01 44.40 28.26
N ARG A 9 -6.93 43.63 28.30
CA ARG A 9 -5.83 43.76 27.32
C ARG A 9 -6.36 43.30 25.98
N ARG A 10 -6.85 44.26 25.20
CA ARG A 10 -7.33 44.10 23.83
C ARG A 10 -6.13 43.69 22.97
N PHE A 11 -6.29 42.62 22.20
CA PHE A 11 -5.42 42.34 21.07
C PHE A 11 -5.55 43.49 20.08
N ALA A 12 -4.56 44.39 20.09
CA ALA A 12 -4.38 45.35 19.03
C ALA A 12 -3.81 44.61 17.81
N ARG A 13 -4.65 44.49 16.77
CA ARG A 13 -4.20 44.25 15.41
C ARG A 13 -3.24 45.37 15.00
N ALA A 14 -1.98 45.06 14.76
CA ALA A 14 -1.12 45.68 13.74
C ALA A 14 0.26 45.00 13.74
N GLY A 15 0.76 44.60 12.56
CA GLY A 15 2.17 44.26 12.34
C GLY A 15 2.39 42.90 11.69
N VAL A 16 2.60 42.91 10.37
CA VAL A 16 3.06 41.78 9.56
C VAL A 16 4.52 41.47 9.89
N GLY A 17 4.86 40.20 10.11
CA GLY A 17 6.23 39.71 10.11
C GLY A 17 6.56 38.71 11.22
N VAL A 18 7.36 37.70 10.88
CA VAL A 18 7.96 36.63 11.71
C VAL A 18 7.17 35.32 11.74
N SER A 19 7.78 34.34 11.07
CA SER A 19 7.38 32.96 10.81
C SER A 19 6.95 32.20 12.07
N GLY A 20 5.70 31.73 12.09
CA GLY A 20 5.27 30.71 13.04
C GLY A 20 5.92 29.38 12.68
N VAL A 21 6.87 28.92 13.48
CA VAL A 21 7.37 27.54 13.39
C VAL A 21 6.25 26.66 13.93
N ILE A 22 5.51 26.00 13.03
CA ILE A 22 4.52 24.99 13.43
C ILE A 22 5.32 23.78 13.91
N LEU A 23 5.40 23.61 15.24
CA LEU A 23 5.95 22.43 15.89
C LEU A 23 4.95 21.27 15.71
N THR A 24 5.07 20.53 14.62
CA THR A 24 4.33 19.28 14.44
C THR A 24 5.09 18.17 15.17
N LEU A 25 4.59 17.82 16.36
CA LEU A 25 5.07 16.66 17.11
C LEU A 25 4.76 15.41 16.28
N ALA A 26 5.76 14.86 15.60
CA ALA A 26 5.65 13.59 14.90
C ALA A 26 5.57 12.46 15.93
N SER A 27 4.36 12.16 16.40
CA SER A 27 4.10 10.92 17.12
C SER A 27 4.10 9.78 16.10
N GLN A 28 5.18 8.99 16.05
CA GLN A 28 5.10 7.65 15.46
C GLN A 28 4.11 6.86 16.33
N PRO A 29 2.94 6.44 15.82
CA PRO A 29 2.08 5.54 16.58
C PRO A 29 2.85 4.23 16.77
N GLY A 30 2.99 3.81 18.02
CA GLY A 30 3.69 2.59 18.39
C GLY A 30 2.99 1.36 17.81
N MET A 31 3.71 0.68 16.91
CA MET A 31 3.85 -0.78 16.79
C MET A 31 2.65 -1.66 17.21
N ALA A 32 1.71 -1.82 16.28
CA ALA A 32 0.98 -3.06 16.03
C ALA A 32 0.73 -3.05 14.53
N SER A 33 1.54 -3.76 13.72
CA SER A 33 1.68 -3.64 12.25
C SER A 33 0.42 -3.08 11.58
N PRO A 34 0.25 -1.76 11.54
CA PRO A 34 -1.00 -1.21 11.07
C PRO A 34 -0.91 -1.31 9.57
N MET A 35 -1.81 -2.07 8.96
CA MET A 35 -1.92 -2.25 7.52
C MET A 35 -1.60 -0.92 6.79
N MET A 36 -0.57 -0.94 5.96
CA MET A 36 -0.09 0.21 5.20
C MET A 36 -1.06 0.56 4.08
N CYS A 37 -1.75 1.68 4.24
CA CYS A 37 -2.70 2.21 3.24
C CYS A 37 -2.12 3.27 2.32
N LYS A 38 -0.88 3.06 1.88
CA LYS A 38 -0.16 4.00 1.04
C LYS A 38 0.28 3.30 -0.23
N SER A 39 0.23 4.02 -1.36
CA SER A 39 0.87 3.57 -2.60
C SER A 39 2.39 3.44 -2.37
N ALA A 40 3.09 2.74 -3.26
CA ALA A 40 4.53 2.52 -3.11
C ALA A 40 5.35 3.83 -3.04
N SER A 41 4.91 4.88 -3.73
CA SER A 41 5.49 6.22 -3.62
C SER A 41 5.06 6.95 -2.33
N GLY A 42 3.83 6.72 -1.87
CA GLY A 42 3.30 7.29 -0.65
C GLY A 42 3.88 6.67 0.63
N SER A 43 4.20 5.37 0.63
CA SER A 43 4.81 4.69 1.79
C SER A 43 6.20 5.23 2.11
N MET A 44 6.91 5.75 1.09
CA MET A 44 8.19 6.42 1.23
C MET A 44 8.08 7.91 1.61
N SER A 45 6.88 8.47 1.65
CA SER A 45 6.66 9.89 1.92
C SER A 45 6.37 10.13 3.41
N THR A 46 7.23 10.94 4.05
CA THR A 46 7.09 11.40 5.44
C THR A 46 6.09 12.56 5.53
N GLY A 47 4.81 12.23 5.69
CA GLY A 47 3.84 13.14 6.32
C GLY A 47 3.10 14.17 5.44
N LEU A 48 3.05 13.99 4.12
CA LEU A 48 2.19 14.82 3.25
C LEU A 48 1.07 13.96 2.66
N ASP A 49 -0.12 14.00 3.27
CA ASP A 49 -1.35 13.48 2.66
C ASP A 49 -1.86 14.49 1.63
N SER A 50 -1.22 14.54 0.46
CA SER A 50 -1.70 15.30 -0.70
C SER A 50 -2.77 14.48 -1.44
N ARG A 51 -3.89 14.21 -0.77
CA ARG A 51 -5.04 13.51 -1.36
C ARG A 51 -6.24 14.46 -1.41
N PRO A 52 -6.93 14.57 -2.56
CA PRO A 52 -8.19 15.30 -2.62
C PRO A 52 -9.21 14.66 -1.66
N SER A 53 -9.93 15.50 -0.92
CA SER A 53 -10.89 15.13 0.14
C SER A 53 -12.10 14.30 -0.31
N ASN A 54 -12.16 13.90 -1.58
CA ASN A 54 -13.25 13.14 -2.18
C ASN A 54 -12.94 11.63 -2.33
N VAL A 55 -11.70 11.19 -2.12
CA VAL A 55 -11.35 9.75 -2.24
C VAL A 55 -11.40 9.08 -0.87
N THR A 56 -12.43 8.28 -0.62
CA THR A 56 -12.49 7.40 0.56
C THR A 56 -11.36 6.38 0.47
N LEU A 57 -10.34 6.57 1.29
CA LEU A 57 -9.26 5.59 1.45
C LEU A 57 -9.83 4.33 2.09
N ARG A 58 -9.74 3.21 1.39
CA ARG A 58 -10.10 1.89 1.91
C ARG A 58 -8.83 1.15 2.31
N CYS A 59 -8.89 0.58 3.50
CA CYS A 59 -7.77 0.08 4.31
C CYS A 59 -8.15 -1.26 4.93
N GLU A 60 -8.78 -2.14 4.16
CA GLU A 60 -9.37 -3.38 4.67
C GLU A 60 -8.82 -4.60 3.93
N GLY A 61 -7.54 -4.54 3.54
CA GLY A 61 -6.87 -5.62 2.81
C GLY A 61 -6.80 -6.88 3.64
N LEU A 62 -7.14 -8.01 3.02
CA LEU A 62 -7.20 -9.31 3.66
C LEU A 62 -5.96 -10.13 3.30
N ALA A 63 -5.44 -10.88 4.27
CA ALA A 63 -4.29 -11.73 4.09
C ALA A 63 -4.51 -12.85 3.04
N PRO A 64 -3.43 -13.36 2.41
CA PRO A 64 -3.50 -14.49 1.47
C PRO A 64 -4.23 -15.72 2.02
N GLY A 65 -4.06 -16.00 3.32
CA GLY A 65 -4.72 -17.11 4.01
C GLY A 65 -6.25 -17.00 4.05
N PHE A 66 -6.79 -15.78 4.06
CA PHE A 66 -8.23 -15.54 3.93
C PHE A 66 -8.72 -15.92 2.53
N TRP A 67 -8.01 -15.44 1.50
CA TRP A 67 -8.36 -15.68 0.09
C TRP A 67 -8.27 -17.16 -0.32
N LYS A 68 -7.32 -17.90 0.28
CA LYS A 68 -7.19 -19.36 0.13
C LYS A 68 -8.48 -20.09 0.54
N LYS A 69 -9.07 -19.70 1.69
CA LYS A 69 -10.26 -20.35 2.29
C LYS A 69 -11.59 -19.90 1.68
N SER A 70 -11.63 -18.75 1.01
CA SER A 70 -12.88 -18.11 0.56
C SER A 70 -13.25 -18.47 -0.89
N GLU A 71 -13.58 -19.75 -1.12
CA GLU A 71 -13.84 -20.34 -2.45
C GLU A 71 -14.87 -19.62 -3.33
N ARG A 72 -15.93 -19.05 -2.75
CA ARG A 72 -17.02 -18.38 -3.52
C ARG A 72 -16.96 -16.84 -3.48
N THR A 73 -15.93 -16.25 -2.90
CA THR A 73 -15.91 -14.80 -2.59
C THR A 73 -14.97 -14.01 -3.51
N TRP A 74 -14.33 -14.68 -4.48
CA TRP A 74 -13.36 -14.01 -5.33
C TRP A 74 -14.06 -13.01 -6.28
N PRO A 75 -13.63 -11.72 -6.28
CA PRO A 75 -14.24 -10.71 -7.11
C PRO A 75 -13.92 -10.94 -8.60
N PRO A 76 -14.89 -10.83 -9.51
CA PRO A 76 -14.61 -10.83 -10.95
C PRO A 76 -13.65 -9.70 -11.33
N PRO A 77 -12.76 -9.89 -12.32
CA PRO A 77 -12.64 -11.07 -13.19
C PRO A 77 -11.72 -12.18 -12.62
N ALA A 78 -11.29 -12.09 -11.37
CA ALA A 78 -10.38 -13.09 -10.80
C ALA A 78 -11.08 -14.43 -10.58
N ALA A 79 -10.42 -15.51 -11.02
CA ALA A 79 -10.85 -16.89 -10.77
C ALA A 79 -9.71 -17.71 -10.18
N ARG A 80 -10.04 -18.76 -9.42
CA ARG A 80 -9.07 -19.61 -8.73
C ARG A 80 -8.22 -20.41 -9.71
N GLU A 81 -8.83 -20.83 -10.81
CA GLU A 81 -8.27 -21.62 -11.90
C GLU A 81 -7.57 -20.74 -12.94
N GLN A 82 -7.73 -19.42 -12.85
CA GLN A 82 -7.03 -18.49 -13.74
C GLN A 82 -5.53 -18.67 -13.55
N LEU A 83 -4.79 -18.78 -14.66
CA LEU A 83 -3.34 -18.84 -14.63
C LEU A 83 -2.76 -17.53 -14.09
N PHE A 84 -1.77 -17.62 -13.22
CA PHE A 84 -1.04 -16.46 -12.71
C PHE A 84 -0.41 -15.67 -13.87
N SER A 85 0.20 -16.38 -14.82
CA SER A 85 0.83 -15.81 -16.01
C SER A 85 -0.11 -15.02 -16.92
N SER A 86 -1.43 -15.28 -16.85
CA SER A 86 -2.43 -14.51 -17.60
C SER A 86 -2.58 -13.08 -17.09
N VAL A 87 -2.38 -12.86 -15.79
CA VAL A 87 -2.50 -11.53 -15.16
C VAL A 87 -1.11 -10.91 -14.95
N PHE A 88 -0.14 -11.74 -14.59
CA PHE A 88 1.24 -11.38 -14.24
C PHE A 88 2.23 -12.20 -15.09
N PRO A 89 2.50 -11.76 -16.33
CA PRO A 89 3.29 -12.53 -17.28
C PRO A 89 4.80 -12.51 -16.94
N ARG A 90 5.56 -13.43 -17.53
CA ARG A 90 7.05 -13.48 -17.50
C ARG A 90 7.70 -13.82 -16.14
N GLY A 91 7.01 -14.53 -15.26
CA GLY A 91 7.66 -15.03 -14.05
C GLY A 91 8.74 -16.08 -14.33
N GLY A 92 9.78 -16.10 -13.50
CA GLY A 92 10.97 -16.94 -13.69
C GLY A 92 10.83 -18.40 -13.25
N THR A 93 9.80 -18.75 -12.47
CA THR A 93 9.59 -20.10 -11.93
C THR A 93 8.45 -20.82 -12.64
N GLY A 94 8.44 -22.15 -12.56
CA GLY A 94 7.34 -22.96 -13.13
C GLY A 94 5.98 -22.56 -12.56
N LEU A 95 5.90 -22.25 -11.26
CA LEU A 95 4.67 -21.81 -10.61
C LEU A 95 4.17 -20.46 -11.15
N TYR A 96 5.05 -19.50 -11.45
CA TYR A 96 4.62 -18.25 -12.07
C TYR A 96 4.17 -18.40 -13.53
N GLN A 97 4.63 -19.44 -14.24
CA GLN A 97 4.33 -19.63 -15.66
C GLN A 97 3.05 -20.45 -15.88
N SER A 98 2.87 -21.53 -15.14
CA SER A 98 1.77 -22.48 -15.32
C SER A 98 0.89 -22.66 -14.09
N GLY A 99 1.24 -22.05 -12.96
CA GLY A 99 0.44 -22.11 -11.74
C GLY A 99 -0.84 -21.30 -11.84
N THR A 100 -1.88 -21.79 -11.19
CA THR A 100 -3.13 -21.05 -10.99
C THR A 100 -3.01 -20.02 -9.87
N MET A 101 -3.90 -19.02 -9.84
CA MET A 101 -3.97 -18.06 -8.74
C MET A 101 -4.17 -18.73 -7.38
N LEU A 102 -4.96 -19.81 -7.32
CA LEU A 102 -5.10 -20.59 -6.10
C LEU A 102 -3.80 -21.31 -5.73
N GLN A 103 -3.14 -21.94 -6.71
CA GLN A 103 -1.86 -22.62 -6.46
C GLN A 103 -0.84 -21.64 -5.90
N MET A 104 -0.81 -20.40 -6.39
CA MET A 104 0.05 -19.33 -5.87
C MET A 104 -0.21 -18.99 -4.40
N LEU A 105 -1.46 -19.10 -3.93
CA LEU A 105 -1.82 -18.87 -2.52
C LEU A 105 -1.59 -20.10 -1.63
N THR A 106 -1.45 -21.28 -2.22
CA THR A 106 -1.32 -22.53 -1.49
C THR A 106 0.08 -23.12 -1.47
N ASN A 107 0.91 -22.72 -2.42
CA ASN A 107 2.25 -23.25 -2.59
C ASN A 107 3.23 -22.43 -1.76
N ASP A 108 3.73 -23.06 -0.70
CA ASP A 108 4.70 -22.47 0.21
C ASP A 108 6.14 -22.93 -0.12
N ASP A 109 6.38 -23.49 -1.31
CA ASP A 109 7.70 -23.93 -1.76
C ASP A 109 8.60 -22.73 -2.11
N PRO A 110 9.66 -22.46 -1.34
CA PRO A 110 10.55 -21.32 -1.57
C PRO A 110 11.35 -21.42 -2.88
N GLY A 111 11.47 -22.61 -3.49
CA GLY A 111 12.06 -22.78 -4.82
C GLY A 111 11.15 -22.32 -5.96
N MET A 112 9.85 -22.29 -5.72
CA MET A 112 8.82 -21.97 -6.73
C MET A 112 8.22 -20.57 -6.54
N ASP A 113 8.12 -20.08 -5.31
CA ASP A 113 7.81 -18.69 -4.97
C ASP A 113 8.89 -18.13 -4.03
N PRO A 114 10.06 -17.73 -4.57
CA PRO A 114 11.10 -17.10 -3.78
C PRO A 114 10.53 -15.87 -3.07
N TYR A 115 10.70 -15.83 -1.75
CA TYR A 115 10.20 -14.77 -0.87
C TYR A 115 8.67 -14.71 -0.67
N SER A 116 7.91 -15.72 -1.13
CA SER A 116 6.44 -15.71 -1.06
C SER A 116 5.81 -14.46 -1.70
N LEU A 117 6.49 -13.92 -2.71
CA LEU A 117 6.10 -12.69 -3.40
C LEU A 117 4.81 -12.92 -4.18
N GLY A 118 4.69 -14.05 -4.87
CA GLY A 118 3.52 -14.44 -5.64
C GLY A 118 2.26 -14.47 -4.79
N MET A 119 2.34 -15.13 -3.63
CA MET A 119 1.23 -15.21 -2.68
C MET A 119 0.70 -13.83 -2.27
N HIS A 120 1.58 -12.92 -1.83
CA HIS A 120 1.17 -11.56 -1.42
C HIS A 120 0.66 -10.72 -2.60
N LEU A 121 1.20 -10.94 -3.79
CA LEU A 121 0.79 -10.25 -4.99
C LEU A 121 -0.62 -10.65 -5.44
N VAL A 122 -0.97 -11.94 -5.37
CA VAL A 122 -2.34 -12.41 -5.63
C VAL A 122 -3.32 -11.89 -4.57
N ALA A 123 -2.95 -11.91 -3.28
CA ALA A 123 -3.80 -11.36 -2.23
C ALA A 123 -4.07 -9.87 -2.43
N THR A 124 -3.03 -9.09 -2.77
CA THR A 124 -3.17 -7.66 -3.05
C THR A 124 -4.06 -7.43 -4.27
N TYR A 125 -3.90 -8.21 -5.34
CA TYR A 125 -4.77 -8.15 -6.53
C TYR A 125 -6.24 -8.37 -6.18
N LEU A 126 -6.56 -9.38 -5.37
CA LEU A 126 -7.93 -9.64 -4.90
C LEU A 126 -8.46 -8.53 -3.99
N ASN A 127 -7.61 -7.94 -3.15
CA ASN A 127 -7.96 -6.79 -2.31
C ASN A 127 -8.30 -5.54 -3.14
N VAL A 128 -7.58 -5.29 -4.24
CA VAL A 128 -7.90 -4.19 -5.16
C VAL A 128 -9.24 -4.44 -5.86
N LEU A 129 -9.43 -5.65 -6.40
CA LEU A 129 -10.65 -6.00 -7.15
C LEU A 129 -11.92 -6.02 -6.28
N SER A 130 -11.80 -6.46 -5.03
CA SER A 130 -12.92 -6.45 -4.07
C SER A 130 -13.23 -5.05 -3.53
N GLY A 131 -12.41 -4.04 -3.88
CA GLY A 131 -12.53 -2.69 -3.35
C GLY A 131 -12.14 -2.57 -1.88
N LYS A 132 -11.46 -3.57 -1.30
CA LYS A 132 -10.93 -3.55 0.07
C LYS A 132 -9.80 -2.55 0.24
N ILE A 133 -9.03 -2.30 -0.83
CA ILE A 133 -8.02 -1.25 -0.88
C ILE A 133 -8.24 -0.32 -2.06
N SER A 134 -7.99 0.98 -1.86
CA SER A 134 -8.13 2.00 -2.92
C SER A 134 -6.86 2.81 -3.19
N PHE A 135 -5.78 2.56 -2.44
CA PHE A 135 -4.49 3.26 -2.62
C PHE A 135 -3.58 2.64 -3.70
N LEU A 136 -3.94 1.46 -4.20
CA LEU A 136 -3.23 0.76 -5.27
C LEU A 136 -4.24 0.33 -6.34
N THR A 137 -3.83 0.38 -7.60
CA THR A 137 -4.64 -0.08 -8.74
C THR A 137 -4.07 -1.37 -9.32
N VAL A 138 -4.90 -2.12 -10.06
CA VAL A 138 -4.47 -3.33 -10.77
C VAL A 138 -3.32 -3.01 -11.73
N ASP A 139 -3.41 -1.90 -12.46
CA ASP A 139 -2.36 -1.49 -13.39
C ASP A 139 -1.06 -1.12 -12.68
N GLY A 140 -1.15 -0.46 -11.52
CA GLY A 140 0.01 -0.19 -10.67
C GLY A 140 0.69 -1.46 -10.20
N LEU A 141 -0.08 -2.47 -9.79
CA LEU A 141 0.44 -3.76 -9.36
C LEU A 141 1.08 -4.55 -10.52
N LYS A 142 0.44 -4.55 -11.70
CA LYS A 142 1.01 -5.16 -12.92
C LYS A 142 2.31 -4.48 -13.34
N LYS A 143 2.41 -3.16 -13.21
CA LYS A 143 3.65 -2.41 -13.49
C LYS A 143 4.76 -2.79 -12.50
N MET A 144 4.44 -2.91 -11.21
CA MET A 144 5.41 -3.37 -10.19
C MET A 144 5.97 -4.74 -10.55
N TRP A 145 5.09 -5.68 -10.90
CA TRP A 145 5.50 -7.02 -11.35
C TRP A 145 6.37 -6.97 -12.60
N HIS A 146 5.93 -6.23 -13.63
CA HIS A 146 6.67 -6.09 -14.89
C HIS A 146 8.09 -5.59 -14.67
N ASP A 147 8.25 -4.52 -13.89
CA ASP A 147 9.55 -3.93 -13.63
C ASP A 147 10.43 -4.89 -12.81
N PHE A 148 9.84 -5.56 -11.83
CA PHE A 148 10.54 -6.59 -11.05
C PHE A 148 11.06 -7.74 -11.92
N VAL A 149 10.23 -8.34 -12.79
CA VAL A 149 10.67 -9.46 -13.64
C VAL A 149 11.60 -9.03 -14.77
N THR A 150 11.54 -7.77 -15.21
CA THR A 150 12.37 -7.26 -16.31
C THR A 150 13.73 -6.77 -15.82
N TYR A 151 13.77 -6.08 -14.68
CA TYR A 151 14.96 -5.40 -14.18
C TYR A 151 15.50 -5.97 -12.86
N GLY A 152 14.78 -6.91 -12.25
CA GLY A 152 15.08 -7.44 -10.91
C GLY A 152 14.69 -6.51 -9.76
N HIS A 153 14.12 -5.34 -10.06
CA HIS A 153 13.75 -4.33 -9.07
C HIS A 153 12.63 -3.42 -9.57
N TYR A 154 11.90 -2.82 -8.64
CA TYR A 154 10.89 -1.79 -8.90
C TYR A 154 11.37 -0.43 -8.39
N ILE A 155 11.13 0.64 -9.13
CA ILE A 155 11.52 2.00 -8.74
C ILE A 155 10.24 2.79 -8.38
N PRO A 156 9.82 2.81 -7.11
CA PRO A 156 8.66 3.58 -6.67
C PRO A 156 8.86 5.10 -6.82
N ARG A 157 10.12 5.55 -6.77
CA ARG A 157 10.54 6.94 -6.96
C ARG A 157 11.97 6.97 -7.52
N ALA A 158 12.26 7.96 -8.36
CA ALA A 158 13.61 8.19 -8.86
C ALA A 158 14.65 8.19 -7.72
N GLY A 159 15.70 7.39 -7.86
CA GLY A 159 16.77 7.26 -6.88
C GLY A 159 16.54 6.21 -5.78
N THR A 160 15.41 5.50 -5.76
CA THR A 160 15.17 4.39 -4.81
C THR A 160 14.65 3.17 -5.55
N SER A 161 15.37 2.06 -5.48
CA SER A 161 14.99 0.77 -6.05
C SER A 161 14.60 -0.22 -4.95
N TRP A 162 13.52 -0.95 -5.15
CA TRP A 162 13.07 -2.05 -4.30
C TRP A 162 13.37 -3.38 -4.99
N ASN A 163 14.11 -4.23 -4.29
CA ASN A 163 14.34 -5.62 -4.69
C ASN A 163 13.14 -6.51 -4.31
N ALA A 164 13.24 -7.82 -4.57
CA ALA A 164 12.18 -8.80 -4.27
C ALA A 164 11.71 -8.73 -2.80
N GLU A 165 12.66 -8.62 -1.87
CA GLU A 165 12.40 -8.57 -0.43
C GLU A 165 11.66 -7.29 -0.02
N ALA A 166 12.14 -6.12 -0.46
CA ALA A 166 11.46 -4.86 -0.17
C ALA A 166 10.05 -4.81 -0.79
N LEU A 167 9.88 -5.37 -1.99
CA LEU A 167 8.58 -5.46 -2.64
C LEU A 167 7.64 -6.40 -1.87
N ARG A 168 8.15 -7.56 -1.42
CA ARG A 168 7.42 -8.48 -0.54
C ARG A 168 6.98 -7.78 0.73
N THR A 169 7.90 -7.15 1.47
CA THR A 169 7.58 -6.45 2.73
C THR A 169 6.54 -5.35 2.52
N TYR A 170 6.63 -4.61 1.42
CA TYR A 170 5.61 -3.63 1.08
C TYR A 170 4.24 -4.29 0.87
N LEU A 171 4.14 -5.36 0.07
CA LEU A 171 2.90 -6.07 -0.20
C LEU A 171 2.35 -6.78 1.05
N GLU A 172 3.21 -7.37 1.87
CA GLU A 172 2.88 -7.96 3.18
C GLU A 172 2.20 -6.94 4.08
N ASN A 173 2.74 -5.72 4.14
CA ASN A 173 2.14 -4.64 4.92
C ASN A 173 0.81 -4.13 4.34
N THR A 174 0.39 -4.51 3.13
CA THR A 174 -0.89 -4.05 2.55
C THR A 174 -2.11 -4.86 2.98
N HIS A 175 -1.96 -5.84 3.86
CA HIS A 175 -3.06 -6.64 4.42
C HIS A 175 -2.76 -7.06 5.87
N ASP A 176 -3.79 -7.56 6.55
CA ASP A 176 -3.76 -8.13 7.91
C ASP A 176 -4.41 -9.52 7.90
#